data_AF-A0A1M6BC18-F1
#
_entry.id   AF-A0A1M6BC18-F1
#
_cell.length_a   1.000
_cell.length_b   1.000
_cell.length_c   1.000
_cell.angle_alpha   90.00
_cell.angle_beta   90.00
_cell.angle_gamma   90.00
#
_symmetry.space_group_name_H-M   'P 1'
#
loop_
_entity.id
_entity.type
_entity.pdbx_description
1 polymer ?
#
loop_
_entity_poly.entity_id
_entity_poly.type
_entity_poly.pdbx_seq_one_letter_code
_entity_poly.pdbx_strand_id
1 'polypeptide(L)'
;MVKIQKISEIEPRLGFTEFDMLKKYRQSFATSELGRLHALFPFSELARQMHLKSSALGRKSYFSPEGKIALMLLKSYTNFSDSQLIEHLNGNIHYQLFCGVQIDPLHPLTNPKIVSAIRQELADRLDIESLQAILADHWKPYLENLHVCMTDATCYESHLRFPTDVKLLWEGIVWLHRHLCKHCRRLHI
;
A
#
# COMPACT_ATOMS: atom_id res chain seq x y z
N MET A 1 13.36 24.83 -3.05
CA MET A 1 12.26 24.15 -2.33
C MET A 1 11.24 23.70 -3.37
N VAL A 2 10.94 22.41 -3.44
CA VAL A 2 10.02 21.84 -4.44
C VAL A 2 8.57 22.18 -4.07
N LYS A 3 7.80 22.73 -5.01
CA LYS A 3 6.42 23.19 -4.78
C LYS A 3 5.43 22.17 -5.35
N ILE A 4 5.25 21.06 -4.64
CA ILE A 4 4.23 20.05 -4.98
C ILE A 4 2.87 20.57 -4.54
N GLN A 5 1.87 20.42 -5.40
CA GLN A 5 0.51 20.87 -5.15
C GLN A 5 -0.41 19.66 -5.03
N LYS A 6 -1.40 19.75 -4.14
CA LYS A 6 -2.45 18.72 -4.06
C LYS A 6 -3.43 18.96 -5.20
N ILE A 7 -3.83 17.88 -5.88
CA ILE A 7 -4.73 17.97 -7.03
C ILE A 7 -6.10 18.57 -6.65
N SER A 8 -6.53 18.38 -5.40
CA SER A 8 -7.78 18.93 -4.87
C SER A 8 -7.75 20.44 -4.64
N GLU A 9 -6.57 21.07 -4.57
CA GLU A 9 -6.41 22.51 -4.29
C GLU A 9 -6.32 23.36 -5.57
N ILE A 10 -6.54 22.77 -6.75
CA ILE A 10 -6.43 23.45 -8.05
C ILE A 10 -7.77 24.08 -8.43
N GLU A 11 -7.88 25.39 -8.27
CA GLU A 11 -9.02 26.17 -8.77
C GLU A 11 -8.77 26.66 -10.21
N PRO A 12 -9.78 26.62 -11.10
CA PRO A 12 -9.69 27.20 -12.43
C PRO A 12 -9.66 28.73 -12.33
N ARG A 13 -8.46 29.30 -12.36
CA ARG A 13 -8.29 30.75 -12.22
C ARG A 13 -8.42 31.51 -13.54
N LEU A 14 -8.40 30.84 -14.70
CA LEU A 14 -8.63 31.43 -16.03
C LEU A 14 -8.93 30.32 -17.06
N GLY A 15 -9.69 30.66 -18.11
CA GLY A 15 -10.10 29.75 -19.20
C GLY A 15 -8.96 29.36 -20.13
N PHE A 16 -8.04 28.51 -19.65
CA PHE A 16 -6.93 27.99 -20.44
C PHE A 16 -7.12 26.51 -20.83
N THR A 17 -6.58 26.16 -21.99
CA THR A 17 -6.56 24.82 -22.61
C THR A 17 -5.91 23.73 -21.73
N GLU A 18 -5.09 24.12 -20.75
CA GLU A 18 -4.43 23.20 -19.80
C GLU A 18 -5.43 22.48 -18.88
N PHE A 19 -6.54 23.13 -18.52
CA PHE A 19 -7.62 22.47 -17.78
C PHE A 19 -8.27 21.36 -18.58
N ASP A 20 -8.33 21.51 -19.90
CA ASP A 20 -8.86 20.48 -20.80
C ASP A 20 -7.93 19.27 -20.85
N MET A 21 -6.60 19.47 -20.79
CA MET A 21 -5.64 18.36 -20.72
C MET A 21 -5.73 17.58 -19.40
N LEU A 22 -5.74 18.25 -18.24
CA LEU A 22 -5.87 17.55 -16.96
C LEU A 22 -7.22 16.83 -16.84
N LYS A 23 -8.29 17.43 -17.35
CA LYS A 23 -9.61 16.80 -17.41
C LYS A 23 -9.59 15.53 -18.28
N LYS A 24 -8.93 15.57 -19.44
CA LYS A 24 -8.71 14.38 -20.29
C LYS A 24 -7.91 13.30 -19.56
N TYR A 25 -6.87 13.66 -18.81
CA TYR A 25 -6.13 12.68 -17.99
C TYR A 25 -6.96 12.08 -16.86
N ARG A 26 -7.83 12.87 -16.21
CA ARG A 26 -8.76 12.35 -15.19
C ARG A 26 -9.77 11.38 -15.80
N GLN A 27 -10.30 11.69 -16.99
CA GLN A 27 -11.20 10.78 -17.72
C GLN A 27 -10.48 9.49 -18.12
N SER A 28 -9.29 9.61 -18.70
CA SER A 28 -8.44 8.46 -19.05
C SER A 28 -8.11 7.62 -17.82
N PHE A 29 -7.75 8.26 -16.69
CA PHE A 29 -7.48 7.57 -15.43
C PHE A 29 -8.70 6.78 -14.96
N ALA A 30 -9.89 7.37 -14.96
CA ALA A 30 -11.11 6.67 -14.55
C ALA A 30 -11.39 5.40 -15.37
N THR A 31 -11.01 5.38 -16.65
CA THR A 31 -11.13 4.19 -17.51
C THR A 31 -9.97 3.21 -17.42
N SER A 32 -8.82 3.65 -16.88
CA SER A 32 -7.61 2.84 -16.75
C SER A 32 -7.74 1.77 -15.66
N GLU A 33 -6.89 0.75 -15.70
CA GLU A 33 -6.82 -0.27 -14.64
C GLU A 33 -6.53 0.33 -13.26
N LEU A 34 -5.65 1.33 -13.20
CA LEU A 34 -5.34 2.03 -11.95
C LEU A 34 -6.52 2.82 -11.41
N GLY A 35 -7.33 3.44 -12.27
CA GLY A 35 -8.54 4.12 -11.83
C GLY A 35 -9.60 3.15 -11.33
N ARG A 36 -9.77 2.00 -12.01
CA ARG A 36 -10.63 0.92 -11.52
C ARG A 36 -10.15 0.40 -10.17
N LEU A 37 -8.84 0.15 -10.03
CA LEU A 37 -8.25 -0.25 -8.75
C LEU A 37 -8.49 0.79 -7.67
N HIS A 38 -8.27 2.08 -7.96
CA HIS A 38 -8.52 3.17 -7.02
C HIS A 38 -9.98 3.21 -6.55
N ALA A 39 -10.93 2.98 -7.45
CA ALA A 39 -12.36 2.99 -7.14
C ALA A 39 -12.79 1.86 -6.19
N LEU A 40 -12.01 0.78 -6.06
CA LEU A 40 -12.29 -0.33 -5.15
C LEU A 40 -11.98 0.00 -3.68
N PHE A 41 -11.30 1.10 -3.37
CA PHE A 41 -10.87 1.39 -2.00
C PHE A 41 -11.59 2.61 -1.42
N PRO A 42 -12.16 2.50 -0.21
CA PRO A 42 -12.80 3.62 0.48
C PRO A 42 -11.77 4.50 1.19
N PHE A 43 -10.88 5.17 0.43
CA PHE A 43 -9.73 5.90 1.00
C PHE A 43 -10.07 6.92 2.09
N SER A 44 -11.17 7.67 1.92
CA SER A 44 -11.58 8.67 2.92
C SER A 44 -11.97 8.03 4.25
N GLU A 45 -12.63 6.87 4.21
CA GLU A 45 -13.05 6.15 5.41
C GLU A 45 -11.86 5.49 6.11
N LEU A 46 -10.93 4.92 5.33
CA LEU A 46 -9.67 4.38 5.84
C LEU A 46 -8.82 5.48 6.51
N ALA A 47 -8.69 6.64 5.87
CA ALA A 47 -7.95 7.78 6.43
C ALA A 47 -8.58 8.29 7.72
N ARG A 48 -9.92 8.29 7.81
CA ARG A 48 -10.68 8.65 9.00
C ARG A 48 -10.45 7.66 10.14
N GLN A 49 -10.49 6.36 9.86
CA GLN A 49 -10.27 5.30 10.83
C GLN A 49 -8.83 5.31 11.38
N MET A 50 -7.85 5.56 10.52
CA MET A 50 -6.44 5.71 10.94
C MET A 50 -6.15 7.05 11.64
N HIS A 51 -7.17 7.90 11.83
CA HIS A 51 -7.04 9.24 12.41
C HIS A 51 -5.96 10.11 11.76
N LEU A 52 -5.79 9.96 10.44
CA LEU A 52 -4.81 10.74 9.68
C LEU A 52 -5.35 12.16 9.48
N LYS A 53 -4.56 13.15 9.92
CA LYS A 53 -4.91 14.57 9.78
C LYS A 53 -3.86 15.28 8.93
N SER A 54 -4.31 16.16 8.06
CA SER A 54 -3.40 17.15 7.48
C SER A 54 -3.01 18.15 8.56
N SER A 55 -1.71 18.35 8.78
CA SER A 55 -1.25 19.38 9.71
C SER A 55 -1.72 20.76 9.25
N ALA A 56 -2.41 21.50 10.11
CA ALA A 56 -2.80 22.89 9.88
C ALA A 56 -1.63 23.86 10.10
N LEU A 57 -0.63 23.45 10.89
CA LEU A 57 0.51 24.25 11.30
C LEU A 57 1.82 23.62 10.78
N GLY A 58 2.79 24.47 10.42
CA GLY A 58 4.09 24.03 9.93
C GLY A 58 4.12 23.65 8.44
N ARG A 59 5.14 22.88 8.03
CA ARG A 59 5.31 22.49 6.62
C ARG A 59 4.19 21.54 6.21
N LYS A 60 3.41 21.93 5.20
CA LYS A 60 2.39 21.06 4.59
C LYS A 60 3.06 19.78 4.07
N SER A 61 2.48 18.63 4.42
CA SER A 61 2.87 17.35 3.82
C SER A 61 2.55 17.36 2.33
N TYR A 62 3.40 16.70 1.54
CA TYR A 62 3.20 16.57 0.10
C TYR A 62 1.95 15.77 -0.26
N PHE A 63 1.62 14.77 0.56
CA PHE A 63 0.47 13.88 0.35
C PHE A 63 -0.68 14.26 1.28
N SER A 64 -1.91 14.09 0.79
CA SER A 64 -3.09 14.09 1.66
C SER A 64 -3.14 12.81 2.51
N PRO A 65 -3.96 12.75 3.58
CA PRO A 65 -4.22 11.51 4.32
C PRO A 65 -4.53 10.31 3.41
N GLU A 66 -5.41 10.51 2.44
CA GLU A 66 -5.80 9.51 1.43
C GLU A 66 -4.62 9.18 0.51
N GLY A 67 -3.90 10.20 0.05
CA GLY A 67 -2.74 10.03 -0.82
C GLY A 67 -1.61 9.22 -0.18
N LYS A 68 -1.45 9.28 1.15
CA LYS A 68 -0.49 8.45 1.90
C LYS A 68 -0.87 6.97 1.85
N ILE A 69 -2.15 6.66 2.07
CA ILE A 69 -2.68 5.29 1.99
C ILE A 69 -2.58 4.78 0.55
N ALA A 70 -3.00 5.60 -0.43
CA ALA A 70 -2.91 5.28 -1.84
C ALA A 70 -1.47 5.01 -2.29
N LEU A 71 -0.49 5.76 -1.79
CA LEU A 71 0.93 5.50 -2.10
C LEU A 71 1.40 4.14 -1.57
N MET A 72 0.96 3.74 -0.37
CA MET A 72 1.30 2.41 0.16
C MET A 72 0.62 1.29 -0.62
N LEU A 73 -0.64 1.49 -1.04
CA LEU A 73 -1.33 0.54 -1.90
C LEU A 73 -0.61 0.39 -3.24
N LEU A 74 -0.23 1.50 -3.86
CA LEU A 74 0.49 1.51 -5.12
C LEU A 74 1.85 0.82 -5.00
N LYS A 75 2.55 1.02 -3.88
CA LYS A 75 3.79 0.30 -3.57
C LYS A 75 3.56 -1.22 -3.52
N SER A 76 2.52 -1.67 -2.82
CA SER A 76 2.18 -3.09 -2.71
C SER A 76 1.77 -3.69 -4.04
N TYR A 77 1.01 -2.94 -4.86
CA TYR A 77 0.52 -3.40 -6.15
C TYR A 77 1.64 -3.56 -7.19
N THR A 78 2.60 -2.63 -7.19
CA THR A 78 3.69 -2.59 -8.18
C THR A 78 4.92 -3.39 -7.76
N ASN A 79 5.06 -3.69 -6.46
CA ASN A 79 6.24 -4.31 -5.86
C ASN A 79 7.57 -3.57 -6.16
N PHE A 80 7.49 -2.24 -6.35
CA PHE A 80 8.66 -1.40 -6.60
C PHE A 80 9.45 -1.09 -5.33
N SER A 81 10.76 -0.90 -5.49
CA SER A 81 11.61 -0.28 -4.47
C SER A 81 11.18 1.18 -4.21
N ASP A 82 11.57 1.74 -3.05
CA ASP A 82 11.20 3.12 -2.69
C ASP A 82 11.72 4.14 -3.72
N SER A 83 12.89 3.91 -4.33
CA SER A 83 13.44 4.76 -5.39
C SER A 83 12.67 4.65 -6.70
N GLN A 84 12.39 3.42 -7.15
CA GLN A 84 11.62 3.19 -8.38
C GLN A 84 10.20 3.74 -8.27
N LEU A 85 9.55 3.60 -7.10
CA LEU A 85 8.22 4.15 -6.89
C LEU A 85 8.20 5.67 -7.07
N ILE A 86 9.20 6.37 -6.55
CA ILE A 86 9.30 7.83 -6.69
C ILE A 86 9.65 8.24 -8.12
N GLU A 87 10.53 7.51 -8.79
CA GLU A 87 10.82 7.72 -10.22
C GLU A 87 9.55 7.62 -11.08
N HIS A 88 8.77 6.55 -10.89
CA HIS A 88 7.51 6.38 -11.59
C HIS A 88 6.45 7.40 -11.17
N LEU A 89 6.42 7.82 -9.90
CA LEU A 89 5.51 8.88 -9.45
C LEU A 89 5.86 10.23 -10.11
N ASN A 90 7.14 10.53 -10.33
CA ASN A 90 7.56 11.73 -11.05
C ASN A 90 7.16 11.68 -12.54
N GLY A 91 7.31 10.53 -13.19
CA GLY A 91 7.10 10.39 -14.64
C GLY A 91 5.67 10.04 -15.08
N ASN A 92 4.87 9.42 -14.22
CA ASN A 92 3.55 8.89 -14.59
C ASN A 92 2.40 9.68 -13.95
N ILE A 93 1.64 10.38 -14.80
CA ILE A 93 0.48 11.17 -14.37
C ILE A 93 -0.63 10.31 -13.73
N HIS A 94 -0.79 9.05 -14.12
CA HIS A 94 -1.78 8.16 -13.49
C HIS A 94 -1.39 7.81 -12.06
N TYR A 95 -0.09 7.70 -11.76
CA TYR A 95 0.38 7.46 -10.38
C TYR A 95 0.17 8.71 -9.52
N GLN A 96 0.43 9.88 -10.11
CA GLN A 96 0.14 11.18 -9.49
C GLN A 96 -1.35 11.35 -9.16
N LEU A 97 -2.22 11.07 -10.13
CA LEU A 97 -3.68 11.07 -9.94
C LEU A 97 -4.12 10.05 -8.88
N PHE A 98 -3.56 8.84 -8.89
CA PHE A 98 -3.85 7.79 -7.91
C PHE A 98 -3.53 8.23 -6.48
N CYS A 99 -2.40 8.92 -6.28
CA CYS A 99 -1.99 9.42 -4.96
C CYS A 99 -2.52 10.82 -4.65
N GLY A 100 -3.28 11.47 -5.55
CA GLY A 100 -3.81 12.82 -5.36
C GLY A 100 -2.75 13.93 -5.31
N VAL A 101 -1.54 13.69 -5.84
CA VAL A 101 -0.43 14.65 -5.87
C VAL A 101 -0.15 15.14 -7.28
N GLN A 102 0.27 16.39 -7.44
CA GLN A 102 0.78 16.91 -8.71
C GLN A 102 2.22 17.38 -8.51
N ILE A 103 3.13 16.75 -9.25
CA ILE A 103 4.56 17.03 -9.20
C ILE A 103 4.93 17.85 -10.43
N ASP A 104 5.67 18.93 -10.20
CA ASP A 104 6.23 19.74 -11.28
C ASP A 104 7.36 18.94 -11.99
N PRO A 105 7.27 18.71 -13.31
CA PRO A 105 8.31 18.00 -14.06
C PRO A 105 9.70 18.64 -13.96
N LEU A 106 9.77 19.97 -13.79
CA LEU A 106 11.04 20.69 -13.61
C LEU A 106 11.62 20.53 -12.20
N HIS A 107 10.81 20.07 -11.24
CA HIS A 107 11.19 19.90 -9.85
C HIS A 107 10.68 18.56 -9.30
N PRO A 108 11.26 17.43 -9.75
CA PRO A 108 10.83 16.10 -9.33
C PRO A 108 11.12 15.84 -7.84
N LEU A 109 10.40 14.87 -7.26
CA LEU A 109 10.72 14.32 -5.95
C LEU A 109 12.02 13.53 -6.02
N THR A 110 13.03 13.97 -5.26
CA THR A 110 14.34 13.33 -5.21
C THR A 110 14.56 12.48 -3.96
N ASN A 111 13.70 12.62 -2.95
CA ASN A 111 13.87 11.95 -1.66
C ASN A 111 13.02 10.67 -1.55
N PRO A 112 13.59 9.47 -1.77
CA PRO A 112 12.86 8.21 -1.63
C PRO A 112 12.48 7.88 -0.18
N LYS A 113 13.14 8.48 0.82
CA LYS A 113 12.83 8.23 2.24
C LYS A 113 11.43 8.68 2.63
N ILE A 114 10.77 9.50 1.82
CA ILE A 114 9.37 9.90 2.02
C ILE A 114 8.43 8.69 2.09
N VAL A 115 8.68 7.67 1.26
CA VAL A 115 7.87 6.44 1.21
C VAL A 115 8.00 5.69 2.53
N SER A 116 9.24 5.53 3.01
CA SER A 116 9.54 4.91 4.31
C SER A 116 8.97 5.69 5.49
N ALA A 117 9.05 7.03 5.48
CA ALA A 117 8.48 7.86 6.54
C ALA A 117 6.95 7.76 6.60
N ILE A 118 6.27 7.75 5.45
CA ILE A 118 4.82 7.54 5.37
C ILE A 118 4.44 6.15 5.87
N ARG A 119 5.19 5.12 5.48
CA ARG A 119 4.96 3.75 5.95
C ARG A 119 5.03 3.65 7.47
N GLN A 120 6.00 4.32 8.09
CA GLN A 120 6.16 4.34 9.54
C GLN A 120 5.00 5.09 10.23
N GLU A 121 4.60 6.25 9.71
CA GLU A 121 3.44 7.01 10.22
C GLU A 121 2.14 6.19 10.17
N LEU A 122 1.95 5.40 9.12
CA LEU A 122 0.79 4.53 8.97
C LEU A 122 0.87 3.30 9.88
N ALA A 123 2.05 2.72 10.05
CA ALA A 123 2.27 1.56 10.92
C ALA A 123 1.90 1.85 12.38
N ASP A 124 2.24 3.05 12.88
CA ASP A 124 1.92 3.48 14.25
C ASP A 124 0.41 3.60 14.52
N ARG A 125 -0.41 3.66 13.45
CA ARG A 125 -1.86 3.87 13.50
C ARG A 125 -2.64 2.69 12.92
N LEU A 126 -1.95 1.61 12.59
CA LEU A 126 -2.54 0.47 11.90
C LEU A 126 -3.30 -0.41 12.89
N ASP A 127 -4.61 -0.44 12.77
CA ASP A 127 -5.47 -1.45 13.39
C ASP A 127 -6.05 -2.36 12.29
N ILE A 128 -5.53 -3.59 12.23
CA ILE A 128 -5.86 -4.54 11.17
C ILE A 128 -7.35 -4.91 11.23
N GLU A 129 -7.89 -5.17 12.42
CA GLU A 129 -9.28 -5.66 12.56
C GLU A 129 -10.27 -4.59 12.11
N SER A 130 -10.09 -3.36 12.59
CA SER A 130 -10.92 -2.22 12.21
C SER A 130 -10.87 -1.93 10.71
N LEU A 131 -9.67 -1.93 10.12
CA LEU A 131 -9.51 -1.62 8.69
C LEU A 131 -10.03 -2.75 7.80
N GLN A 132 -9.85 -4.01 8.20
CA GLN A 132 -10.41 -5.17 7.48
C GLN A 132 -11.94 -5.14 7.47
N ALA A 133 -12.58 -4.76 8.58
CA ALA A 133 -14.03 -4.61 8.62
C ALA A 133 -14.54 -3.58 7.60
N ILE A 134 -13.90 -2.40 7.53
CA ILE A 134 -14.25 -1.35 6.56
C ILE A 134 -14.11 -1.85 5.12
N LEU A 135 -13.02 -2.55 4.81
CA LEU A 135 -12.79 -3.11 3.47
C LEU A 135 -13.80 -4.21 3.14
N ALA A 136 -14.06 -5.12 4.08
CA ALA A 136 -15.03 -6.20 3.90
C ALA A 136 -16.43 -5.67 3.64
N ASP A 137 -16.89 -4.67 4.41
CA ASP A 137 -18.19 -4.03 4.20
C ASP A 137 -18.27 -3.31 2.87
N HIS A 138 -17.19 -2.62 2.45
CA HIS A 138 -17.13 -1.95 1.16
C HIS A 138 -17.14 -2.93 -0.03
N TRP A 139 -16.49 -4.09 0.12
CA TRP A 139 -16.39 -5.10 -0.93
C TRP A 139 -17.55 -6.08 -0.98
N LYS A 140 -18.31 -6.21 0.12
CA LYS A 140 -19.46 -7.12 0.24
C LYS A 140 -20.43 -7.09 -0.95
N PRO A 141 -20.80 -5.93 -1.53
CA PRO A 141 -21.70 -5.90 -2.69
C PRO A 141 -21.10 -6.51 -3.97
N TYR A 142 -19.78 -6.63 -4.06
CA TYR A 142 -19.06 -7.17 -5.23
C TYR A 142 -18.70 -8.65 -5.06
N LEU A 143 -18.92 -9.23 -3.89
CA LEU A 143 -18.60 -10.62 -3.59
C LEU A 143 -19.79 -11.54 -3.86
N GLU A 144 -19.53 -12.66 -4.54
CA GLU A 144 -20.49 -13.75 -4.72
C GLU A 144 -20.25 -14.84 -3.68
N ASN A 145 -21.27 -15.67 -3.41
CA ASN A 145 -21.13 -16.86 -2.55
C ASN A 145 -20.65 -16.57 -1.12
N LEU A 146 -21.20 -15.55 -0.45
CA LEU A 146 -20.88 -15.17 0.95
C LEU A 146 -21.05 -16.31 1.99
N HIS A 147 -21.74 -17.39 1.63
CA HIS A 147 -21.91 -18.58 2.46
C HIS A 147 -20.71 -19.53 2.39
N VAL A 148 -19.85 -19.38 1.38
CA VAL A 148 -18.66 -20.21 1.19
C VAL A 148 -17.47 -19.51 1.84
N CYS A 149 -16.89 -20.16 2.86
CA CYS A 149 -15.61 -19.75 3.40
C CYS A 149 -14.49 -20.33 2.53
N MET A 150 -13.84 -19.49 1.73
CA MET A 150 -12.64 -19.87 1.00
C MET A 150 -11.45 -19.65 1.92
N THR A 151 -10.83 -20.73 2.40
CA THR A 151 -9.55 -20.67 3.10
C THR A 151 -8.44 -20.88 2.08
N ASP A 152 -7.44 -19.99 2.08
CA ASP A 152 -6.27 -20.13 1.21
C ASP A 152 -5.55 -21.46 1.53
N ALA A 153 -5.28 -22.27 0.51
CA ALA A 153 -4.55 -23.52 0.65
C ALA A 153 -3.07 -23.29 1.05
N THR A 154 -2.57 -22.04 1.01
CA THR A 154 -1.24 -21.71 1.56
C THR A 154 -1.22 -21.53 3.09
N CYS A 155 -2.38 -21.55 3.75
CA CYS A 155 -2.44 -21.80 5.19
C CYS A 155 -1.97 -23.24 5.44
N TYR A 156 -0.68 -23.39 5.70
CA TYR A 156 -0.08 -24.65 6.12
C TYR A 156 -0.80 -25.12 7.40
N GLU A 157 -1.74 -26.04 7.24
CA GLU A 157 -2.22 -26.82 8.37
C GLU A 157 -1.02 -27.53 8.98
N SER A 158 -0.70 -27.15 10.22
CA SER A 158 0.37 -27.75 11.00
C SER A 158 0.17 -29.26 11.14
N HIS A 159 -1.08 -29.73 10.98
CA HIS A 159 -1.49 -31.12 11.09
C HIS A 159 -1.61 -31.87 9.76
N LEU A 160 -1.58 -31.20 8.60
CA LEU A 160 -1.69 -31.88 7.30
C LEU A 160 -0.32 -32.40 6.85
N ARG A 161 -0.13 -33.71 6.90
CA ARG A 161 1.19 -34.37 6.79
C ARG A 161 1.56 -34.73 5.34
N PHE A 162 1.44 -33.79 4.41
CA PHE A 162 1.99 -33.98 3.07
C PHE A 162 3.47 -33.55 3.06
N PRO A 163 4.40 -34.38 2.56
CA PRO A 163 5.81 -34.04 2.54
C PRO A 163 6.06 -32.91 1.52
N THR A 164 6.26 -31.70 2.02
CA THR A 164 6.85 -30.59 1.26
C THR A 164 8.31 -30.43 1.69
N ASP A 165 9.16 -29.92 0.80
CA ASP A 165 10.59 -29.70 1.09
C ASP A 165 10.81 -28.87 2.37
N VAL A 166 9.93 -27.88 2.61
CA VAL A 166 9.98 -27.02 3.80
C VAL A 166 9.65 -27.80 5.08
N LYS A 167 8.67 -28.71 5.05
CA LYS A 167 8.33 -29.55 6.21
C LYS A 167 9.40 -30.61 6.48
N LEU A 168 9.96 -31.23 5.43
CA LEU A 168 11.07 -32.17 5.57
C LEU A 168 12.31 -31.50 6.18
N LEU A 169 12.62 -30.28 5.76
CA LEU A 169 13.71 -29.49 6.33
C LEU A 169 13.45 -29.17 7.82
N TRP A 170 12.24 -28.73 8.16
CA TRP A 170 11.86 -28.42 9.54
C TRP A 170 11.92 -29.67 10.45
N GLU A 171 11.35 -30.80 10.00
CA GLU A 171 11.42 -32.07 10.74
C GLU A 171 12.87 -32.56 10.89
N GLY A 172 13.69 -32.40 9.85
CA GLY A 172 15.12 -32.72 9.88
C GLY A 172 15.87 -31.88 10.91
N ILE A 173 15.62 -30.57 10.97
CA ILE A 173 16.22 -29.67 11.97
C ILE A 173 15.80 -30.08 13.39
N VAL A 174 14.51 -30.34 13.61
CA VAL A 174 14.00 -30.75 14.93
C VAL A 174 14.60 -32.09 15.36
N TRP A 175 14.73 -33.04 14.45
CA TRP A 175 15.35 -34.34 14.70
C TRP A 175 16.85 -34.19 15.03
N LEU A 176 17.60 -33.45 14.22
CA LEU A 176 19.03 -33.18 14.43
C LEU A 176 19.28 -32.48 15.77
N HIS A 177 18.49 -31.46 16.09
CA HIS A 177 18.61 -30.72 17.35
C HIS A 177 18.45 -31.62 18.57
N ARG A 178 17.45 -32.53 18.56
CA ARG A 178 17.25 -33.49 19.66
C ARG A 178 18.47 -34.41 19.85
N HIS A 179 19.08 -34.89 18.77
CA HIS A 179 20.27 -35.72 18.83
C HIS A 179 21.50 -34.94 19.27
N LEU A 180 21.70 -33.74 18.76
CA LEU A 180 22.78 -32.84 19.19
C LEU A 180 22.68 -32.58 20.69
N CYS A 181 21.51 -32.19 21.21
CA CYS A 181 21.33 -31.99 22.65
C CYS A 181 21.62 -33.26 23.46
N LYS A 182 21.25 -34.44 22.96
CA LYS A 182 21.53 -35.72 23.63
C LYS A 182 23.03 -36.04 23.63
N HIS A 183 23.74 -35.74 22.54
CA HIS A 183 25.19 -35.93 22.43
C HIS A 183 25.96 -34.93 23.29
N CYS A 184 25.60 -33.65 23.29
CA CYS A 184 26.17 -32.63 24.17
C CYS A 184 26.04 -33.03 25.64
N ARG A 185 24.85 -33.45 26.08
CA ARG A 185 24.65 -33.98 27.46
C ARG A 185 25.55 -35.17 27.79
N ARG A 186 25.78 -36.07 26.83
CA ARG A 186 26.66 -37.24 27.03
C ARG A 186 28.14 -36.85 27.08
N LEU A 187 28.53 -35.79 26.37
CA LEU A 187 29.90 -35.29 26.30
C LEU A 187 30.20 -34.23 27.38
N HIS A 188 29.20 -33.84 28.19
CA HIS A 188 29.29 -32.76 29.18
C HIS A 188 29.74 -31.41 28.59
N ILE A 189 29.28 -31.12 27.36
CA ILE A 189 29.47 -29.85 26.65
C ILE A 189 28.13 -29.11 26.59
#